data_AF-A0A1E7F804-F1
#
_entry.id   AF-A0A1E7F804-F1
#
_cell.length_a   1.000
_cell.length_b   1.000
_cell.length_c   1.000
_cell.angle_alpha   90.00
_cell.angle_beta   90.00
_cell.angle_gamma   90.00
#
_symmetry.space_group_name_H-M   'P 1'
#
loop_
_entity.id
_entity.type
_entity.pdbx_description
1 polymer ?
#
loop_
_entity_poly.entity_id
_entity_poly.type
_entity_poly.pdbx_seq_one_letter_code
_entity_poly.pdbx_strand_id
1 'polypeptide(L)'
;MGKMSRRNRNKKTGNDAASATAIASAIASATDSATAIAANGAGAGTNQCFHGSTADKFHPNGEYMKAAQEYLDMRFQAVLLDRRNGSQVQQEMSMQMGSKYDEDHMYLIKDPEFHRFIFAFCTKLYLGSNNFEDQSRRQVINALLFLGLKYRHIANPDDNLPKHLRDIKTERGMIKVLVRETKTHCPCMNEGKVIAKTMDKIGKCHGCQEDFPKMSLLICSGCQFAKYHSRDCQLDHWHIHKSSCEAHAKVRNDSNNRE
;
A
#
# COMPACT_ATOMS: atom_id res chain seq x y z
N MET A 1 -31.15 -30.84 -24.81
CA MET A 1 -30.68 -31.23 -23.47
C MET A 1 -29.16 -31.41 -23.51
N GLY A 2 -28.39 -30.37 -23.19
CA GLY A 2 -26.92 -30.40 -23.22
C GLY A 2 -26.34 -30.54 -21.81
N LYS A 3 -25.55 -31.60 -21.56
CA LYS A 3 -24.92 -31.89 -20.26
C LYS A 3 -23.77 -30.89 -20.01
N MET A 4 -23.91 -30.03 -19.00
CA MET A 4 -22.81 -29.20 -18.52
C MET A 4 -21.81 -30.05 -17.72
N SER A 5 -20.59 -30.12 -18.23
CA SER A 5 -19.43 -30.75 -17.60
C SER A 5 -18.91 -29.87 -16.45
N ARG A 6 -19.06 -30.34 -15.21
CA ARG A 6 -18.43 -29.73 -14.02
C ARG A 6 -16.95 -30.07 -14.01
N ARG A 7 -16.09 -29.13 -14.45
CA ARG A 7 -14.63 -29.25 -14.27
C ARG A 7 -14.25 -28.97 -12.82
N ASN A 8 -13.60 -29.96 -12.22
CA ASN A 8 -13.10 -30.00 -10.86
C ASN A 8 -11.92 -29.01 -10.70
N ARG A 9 -12.04 -28.05 -9.79
CA ARG A 9 -11.03 -27.00 -9.53
C ARG A 9 -10.44 -27.22 -8.13
N ASN A 10 -9.52 -28.18 -8.00
CA ASN A 10 -8.85 -28.47 -6.73
C ASN A 10 -7.33 -28.64 -6.94
N LYS A 11 -6.60 -27.52 -6.97
CA LYS A 11 -5.13 -27.47 -6.86
C LYS A 11 -4.63 -26.05 -6.59
N LYS A 12 -4.69 -25.55 -5.34
CA LYS A 12 -4.08 -24.24 -4.99
C LYS A 12 -3.56 -24.06 -3.56
N THR A 13 -3.45 -25.12 -2.75
CA THR A 13 -3.08 -24.99 -1.32
C THR A 13 -1.57 -24.88 -1.04
N GLY A 14 -0.69 -25.10 -2.03
CA GLY A 14 0.77 -25.10 -1.82
C GLY A 14 1.45 -23.71 -1.82
N ASN A 15 0.86 -22.70 -2.48
CA ASN A 15 1.53 -21.39 -2.67
C ASN A 15 1.40 -20.45 -1.44
N ASP A 16 0.51 -20.77 -0.50
CA ASP A 16 0.14 -19.83 0.57
C ASP A 16 1.10 -19.85 1.75
N ALA A 17 1.55 -21.04 2.19
CA ALA A 17 2.51 -21.17 3.29
C ALA A 17 3.88 -20.55 2.92
N ALA A 18 4.33 -20.74 1.68
CA ALA A 18 5.56 -20.13 1.17
C ALA A 18 5.49 -18.58 1.17
N SER A 19 4.30 -18.02 0.91
CA SER A 19 4.08 -16.57 0.93
C SER A 19 4.17 -16.00 2.35
N ALA A 20 3.70 -16.72 3.37
CA ALA A 20 3.73 -16.29 4.77
C ALA A 20 5.18 -16.18 5.29
N THR A 21 5.96 -17.25 5.06
CA THR A 21 7.36 -17.32 5.48
C THR A 21 8.20 -16.27 4.76
N ALA A 22 7.99 -16.06 3.45
CA ALA A 22 8.70 -15.04 2.69
C ALA A 22 8.46 -13.62 3.24
N ILE A 23 7.25 -13.33 3.71
CA ILE A 23 6.90 -12.05 4.32
C ILE A 23 7.58 -11.89 5.67
N ALA A 24 7.51 -12.88 6.57
CA ALA A 24 8.18 -12.82 7.87
C ALA A 24 9.70 -12.62 7.71
N SER A 25 10.32 -13.35 6.77
CA SER A 25 11.73 -13.16 6.41
C SER A 25 12.01 -11.77 5.84
N ALA A 26 11.10 -11.21 5.05
CA ALA A 26 11.25 -9.86 4.50
C ALA A 26 11.11 -8.78 5.57
N ILE A 27 10.25 -8.96 6.57
CA ILE A 27 10.15 -8.06 7.72
C ILE A 27 11.45 -8.12 8.53
N ALA A 28 11.93 -9.32 8.87
CA ALA A 28 13.21 -9.48 9.58
C ALA A 28 14.36 -8.84 8.80
N SER A 29 14.48 -9.12 7.49
CA SER A 29 15.50 -8.54 6.63
C SER A 29 15.38 -7.02 6.50
N ALA A 30 14.16 -6.48 6.44
CA ALA A 30 13.91 -5.05 6.40
C ALA A 30 14.37 -4.36 7.70
N THR A 31 14.05 -4.96 8.85
CA THR A 31 14.42 -4.46 10.18
C THR A 31 15.93 -4.57 10.41
N ASP A 32 16.54 -5.69 10.03
CA ASP A 32 17.99 -5.90 10.12
C ASP A 32 18.75 -4.92 9.23
N SER A 33 18.29 -4.71 7.99
CA SER A 33 18.91 -3.74 7.07
C SER A 33 18.82 -2.32 7.64
N ALA A 34 17.67 -1.92 8.18
CA ALA A 34 17.51 -0.60 8.78
C ALA A 34 18.39 -0.42 10.01
N THR A 35 18.57 -1.47 10.81
CA THR A 35 19.38 -1.48 12.03
C THR A 35 20.88 -1.47 11.72
N ALA A 36 21.35 -2.34 10.83
CA ALA A 36 22.76 -2.45 10.48
C ALA A 36 23.31 -1.14 9.91
N ILE A 37 22.49 -0.44 9.10
CA ILE A 37 22.86 0.88 8.58
C ILE A 37 22.98 1.89 9.74
N ALA A 38 22.11 1.84 10.77
CA ALA A 38 22.22 2.75 11.92
C ALA A 38 23.47 2.48 12.78
N ALA A 39 23.86 1.22 12.96
CA ALA A 39 25.06 0.85 13.72
C ALA A 39 26.37 1.25 13.00
N ASN A 40 26.42 1.11 11.68
CA ASN A 40 27.64 1.40 10.89
C ASN A 40 27.90 2.91 10.69
N GLY A 41 26.90 3.77 10.89
CA GLY A 41 27.06 5.22 10.78
C GLY A 41 27.90 5.86 11.89
N ALA A 42 28.14 5.14 13.00
CA ALA A 42 28.92 5.67 14.11
C ALA A 42 30.44 5.68 13.87
N GLY A 43 30.94 4.97 12.83
CA GLY A 43 32.38 4.75 12.63
C GLY A 43 32.96 5.21 11.29
N ALA A 44 32.15 5.47 10.27
CA ALA A 44 32.62 5.86 8.93
C ALA A 44 32.01 7.20 8.54
N GLY A 45 32.83 8.19 8.20
CA GLY A 45 32.47 9.60 7.91
C GLY A 45 31.53 9.85 6.71
N THR A 46 30.69 8.88 6.33
CA THR A 46 29.56 9.11 5.43
C THR A 46 28.41 9.68 6.25
N ASN A 47 28.05 10.94 6.01
CA ASN A 47 26.91 11.60 6.65
C ASN A 47 25.62 10.80 6.41
N GLN A 48 25.26 9.95 7.37
CA GLN A 48 24.07 9.12 7.29
C GLN A 48 22.82 9.99 7.36
N CYS A 49 21.94 9.86 6.37
CA CYS A 49 20.66 10.56 6.37
C CYS A 49 19.58 9.70 7.03
N PHE A 50 18.76 10.31 7.89
CA PHE A 50 17.62 9.67 8.54
C PHE A 50 16.27 10.13 7.96
N HIS A 51 16.31 10.73 6.75
CA HIS A 51 15.14 11.04 5.91
C HIS A 51 13.99 11.80 6.59
N GLY A 52 14.29 12.64 7.58
CA GLY A 52 13.29 13.39 8.35
C GLY A 52 12.92 12.79 9.71
N SER A 53 13.68 11.79 10.17
CA SER A 53 13.68 11.28 11.54
C SER A 53 15.09 11.38 12.13
N THR A 54 15.32 10.74 13.28
CA THR A 54 16.60 10.77 14.01
C THR A 54 17.12 9.36 14.27
N ALA A 55 18.42 9.23 14.50
CA ALA A 55 19.08 7.93 14.66
C ALA A 55 18.49 7.09 15.80
N ASP A 56 18.14 7.72 16.92
CA ASP A 56 17.57 7.06 18.10
C ASP A 56 16.22 6.38 17.81
N LYS A 57 15.42 6.93 16.89
CA LYS A 57 14.12 6.33 16.51
C LYS A 57 14.29 5.04 15.71
N PHE A 58 15.42 4.86 15.05
CA PHE A 58 15.77 3.63 14.34
C PHE A 58 16.41 2.57 15.24
N HIS A 59 16.56 2.83 16.54
CA HIS A 59 17.07 1.82 17.45
C HIS A 59 16.14 0.59 17.47
N PRO A 60 16.64 -0.65 17.36
CA PRO A 60 15.81 -1.87 17.29
C PRO A 60 14.85 -2.01 18.46
N ASN A 61 15.31 -1.59 19.64
CA ASN A 61 14.53 -1.62 20.87
C ASN A 61 13.74 -0.33 21.15
N GLY A 62 13.83 0.65 20.25
CA GLY A 62 13.10 1.92 20.35
C GLY A 62 11.61 1.72 20.12
N GLU A 63 10.79 2.51 20.81
CA GLU A 63 9.33 2.38 20.80
C GLU A 63 8.73 2.51 19.39
N TYR A 64 9.29 3.40 18.58
CA TYR A 64 8.84 3.63 17.21
C TYR A 64 9.06 2.41 16.31
N MET A 65 10.24 1.79 16.42
CA MET A 65 10.56 0.59 15.65
C MET A 65 9.70 -0.60 16.10
N LYS A 66 9.51 -0.77 17.41
CA LYS A 66 8.61 -1.80 17.97
C LYS A 66 7.17 -1.62 17.47
N ALA A 67 6.63 -0.41 17.52
CA ALA A 67 5.28 -0.13 17.03
C ALA A 67 5.15 -0.44 15.53
N ALA A 68 6.12 -0.02 14.71
CA ALA A 68 6.12 -0.35 13.28
C ALA A 68 6.17 -1.86 13.03
N GLN A 69 6.97 -2.60 13.80
CA GLN A 69 7.07 -4.06 13.72
C GLN A 69 5.76 -4.75 14.12
N GLU A 70 5.18 -4.38 15.26
CA GLU A 70 3.90 -4.91 15.74
C GLU A 70 2.77 -4.64 14.74
N TYR A 71 2.76 -3.46 14.10
CA TYR A 71 1.81 -3.16 13.03
C TYR A 71 1.94 -4.12 11.85
N LEU A 72 3.18 -4.41 11.42
CA LEU A 72 3.44 -5.35 10.33
C LEU A 72 2.98 -6.75 10.71
N ASP A 73 3.36 -7.23 11.90
CA ASP A 73 2.97 -8.55 12.40
C ASP A 73 1.45 -8.70 12.43
N MET A 74 0.75 -7.71 12.98
CA MET A 74 -0.72 -7.65 12.99
C MET A 74 -1.30 -7.67 11.57
N ARG A 75 -0.77 -6.84 10.65
CA ARG A 75 -1.28 -6.75 9.28
C ARG A 75 -1.10 -8.05 8.51
N PHE A 76 0.03 -8.72 8.67
CA PHE A 76 0.29 -9.95 7.94
C PHE A 76 -0.41 -11.16 8.55
N GLN A 77 -0.60 -11.19 9.87
CA GLN A 77 -1.51 -12.16 10.50
C GLN A 77 -2.93 -12.05 9.93
N ALA A 78 -3.45 -10.83 9.73
CA ALA A 78 -4.76 -10.62 9.11
C ALA A 78 -4.85 -11.20 7.68
N VAL A 79 -3.80 -11.04 6.87
CA VAL A 79 -3.74 -11.58 5.49
C VAL A 79 -3.73 -13.11 5.48
N LEU A 80 -3.06 -13.75 6.45
CA LEU A 80 -3.02 -15.21 6.55
C LEU A 80 -4.38 -15.81 6.87
N LEU A 81 -5.22 -15.09 7.62
CA LEU A 81 -6.58 -15.53 7.90
C LEU A 81 -7.48 -15.44 6.65
N ASP A 82 -7.22 -14.50 5.71
CA ASP A 82 -8.18 -14.03 4.66
C ASP A 82 -8.39 -15.02 3.54
N ARG A 83 -7.42 -15.92 3.42
CA ARG A 83 -7.45 -16.96 2.41
C ARG A 83 -8.29 -18.16 2.83
N ARG A 84 -8.68 -18.28 4.11
CA ARG A 84 -9.32 -19.50 4.62
C ARG A 84 -10.83 -19.51 4.51
N ASN A 85 -11.50 -18.35 4.60
CA ASN A 85 -12.93 -18.17 4.33
C ASN A 85 -13.18 -16.66 4.31
N GLY A 86 -13.61 -16.08 3.18
CA GLY A 86 -13.95 -14.65 3.07
C GLY A 86 -15.23 -14.27 3.82
N SER A 87 -15.34 -14.69 5.08
CA SER A 87 -16.50 -14.52 5.93
C SER A 87 -16.43 -13.16 6.64
N GLN A 88 -17.61 -12.61 6.92
CA GLN A 88 -17.80 -11.39 7.69
C GLN A 88 -17.01 -11.36 9.02
N VAL A 89 -16.89 -12.52 9.68
CA VAL A 89 -16.13 -12.73 10.93
C VAL A 89 -14.68 -12.25 10.80
N GLN A 90 -14.11 -12.39 9.61
CA GLN A 90 -12.75 -12.01 9.38
C GLN A 90 -12.57 -10.49 9.22
N GLN A 91 -13.49 -9.84 8.52
CA GLN A 91 -13.46 -8.40 8.40
C GLN A 91 -13.55 -7.75 9.79
N GLU A 92 -14.42 -8.29 10.66
CA GLU A 92 -14.54 -7.89 12.05
C GLU A 92 -13.23 -8.10 12.82
N MET A 93 -12.57 -9.25 12.67
CA MET A 93 -11.28 -9.52 13.31
C MET A 93 -10.18 -8.56 12.84
N SER A 94 -10.13 -8.23 11.54
CA SER A 94 -9.18 -7.24 11.04
C SER A 94 -9.46 -5.83 11.57
N MET A 95 -10.72 -5.46 11.76
CA MET A 95 -11.10 -4.18 12.35
C MET A 95 -10.74 -4.14 13.84
N GLN A 96 -10.99 -5.23 14.57
CA GLN A 96 -10.67 -5.36 15.99
C GLN A 96 -9.16 -5.29 16.25
N MET A 97 -8.35 -6.00 15.44
CA MET A 97 -6.89 -5.91 15.53
C MET A 97 -6.38 -4.50 15.26
N GLY A 98 -7.00 -3.79 14.32
CA GLY A 98 -6.70 -2.39 14.06
C GLY A 98 -7.03 -1.48 15.24
N SER A 99 -8.20 -1.65 15.88
CA SER A 99 -8.61 -0.89 17.07
C SER A 99 -7.64 -1.11 18.22
N LYS A 100 -7.29 -2.37 18.49
CA LYS A 100 -6.35 -2.70 19.57
C LYS A 100 -4.99 -2.05 19.35
N TYR A 101 -4.44 -2.13 18.13
CA TYR A 101 -3.18 -1.45 17.81
C TYR A 101 -3.29 0.07 18.02
N ASP A 102 -4.39 0.70 17.58
CA ASP A 102 -4.59 2.13 17.76
C ASP A 102 -4.69 2.53 19.26
N GLU A 103 -5.31 1.69 20.09
CA GLU A 103 -5.41 1.88 21.54
C GLU A 103 -4.05 1.74 22.23
N ASP A 104 -3.33 0.64 21.96
CA ASP A 104 -2.04 0.32 22.56
C ASP A 104 -0.96 1.37 22.19
N HIS A 105 -1.04 1.94 20.98
CA HIS A 105 -0.07 2.91 20.45
C HIS A 105 -0.59 4.34 20.35
N MET A 106 -1.72 4.67 21.00
CA MET A 106 -2.36 5.98 20.94
C MET A 106 -1.40 7.14 21.29
N TYR A 107 -0.48 6.92 22.24
CA TYR A 107 0.51 7.91 22.65
C TYR A 107 1.50 8.24 21.53
N LEU A 108 1.95 7.25 20.76
CA LEU A 108 2.80 7.45 19.57
C LEU A 108 2.02 8.06 18.41
N ILE A 109 0.75 7.68 18.24
CA ILE A 109 -0.10 8.21 17.15
C ILE A 109 -0.30 9.72 17.27
N LYS A 110 -0.34 10.24 18.51
CA LYS A 110 -0.42 11.68 18.79
C LYS A 110 0.90 12.41 18.61
N ASP A 111 2.02 11.68 18.56
CA ASP A 111 3.34 12.26 18.35
C ASP A 111 3.56 12.55 16.85
N PRO A 112 3.74 13.83 16.45
CA PRO A 112 3.97 14.17 15.05
C PRO A 112 5.26 13.58 14.48
N GLU A 113 6.22 13.18 15.33
CA GLU A 113 7.46 12.54 14.88
C GLU A 113 7.24 11.07 14.47
N PHE A 114 6.19 10.40 14.97
CA PHE A 114 5.95 8.99 14.68
C PHE A 114 5.64 8.75 13.19
N HIS A 115 4.69 9.48 12.60
CA HIS A 115 4.38 9.30 11.18
C HIS A 115 5.56 9.74 10.28
N ARG A 116 6.37 10.72 10.70
CA ARG A 116 7.61 11.10 10.01
C ARG A 116 8.62 9.97 10.02
N PHE A 117 8.80 9.31 11.17
CA PHE A 117 9.61 8.10 11.28
C PHE A 117 9.13 7.00 10.33
N ILE A 118 7.81 6.74 10.26
CA ILE A 118 7.28 5.72 9.34
C ILE A 118 7.64 6.01 7.88
N PHE A 119 7.55 7.27 7.42
CA PHE A 119 7.97 7.66 6.07
C PHE A 119 9.49 7.56 5.87
N ALA A 120 10.28 7.95 6.87
CA ALA A 120 11.72 7.80 6.85
C ALA A 120 12.14 6.32 6.76
N PHE A 121 11.46 5.45 7.51
CA PHE A 121 11.70 4.01 7.48
C PHE A 121 11.34 3.41 6.12
N CYS A 122 10.18 3.74 5.56
CA CYS A 122 9.82 3.32 4.21
C CYS A 122 10.83 3.78 3.15
N THR A 123 11.35 5.01 3.29
CA THR A 123 12.37 5.56 2.38
C THR A 123 13.66 4.77 2.46
N LYS A 124 14.12 4.44 3.68
CA LYS A 124 15.30 3.61 3.90
C LYS A 124 15.15 2.22 3.27
N LEU A 125 13.98 1.59 3.44
CA LEU A 125 13.68 0.29 2.85
C LEU A 125 13.66 0.32 1.31
N TYR A 126 13.09 1.38 0.73
CA TYR A 126 13.06 1.59 -0.72
C TYR A 126 14.46 1.77 -1.31
N LEU A 127 15.29 2.62 -0.69
CA LEU A 127 16.66 2.86 -1.15
C LEU A 127 17.53 1.61 -1.03
N GLY A 128 17.28 0.77 -0.01
CA GLY A 128 17.99 -0.50 0.16
C GLY A 128 17.52 -1.65 -0.73
N SER A 129 16.43 -1.52 -1.50
CA SER A 129 15.86 -2.60 -2.33
C SER A 129 16.02 -2.44 -3.84
N ASN A 130 16.84 -1.48 -4.28
CA ASN A 130 17.02 -1.21 -5.70
C ASN A 130 15.68 -1.00 -6.44
N ASN A 131 14.81 -0.13 -5.93
CA ASN A 131 13.54 0.25 -6.58
C ASN A 131 12.42 -0.81 -6.63
N PHE A 132 12.16 -1.52 -5.52
CA PHE A 132 11.07 -2.49 -5.38
C PHE A 132 11.21 -3.81 -6.16
N GLU A 133 12.42 -4.20 -6.58
CA GLU A 133 12.64 -5.53 -7.18
C GLU A 133 12.21 -6.67 -6.23
N ASP A 134 12.32 -6.46 -4.92
CA ASP A 134 11.81 -7.35 -3.89
C ASP A 134 10.31 -7.12 -3.62
N GLN A 135 9.49 -8.03 -4.14
CA GLN A 135 8.04 -8.10 -3.94
C GLN A 135 7.63 -8.07 -2.45
N SER A 136 8.35 -8.77 -1.59
CA SER A 136 8.01 -8.89 -0.17
C SER A 136 8.28 -7.57 0.54
N ARG A 137 9.42 -6.93 0.26
CA ARG A 137 9.73 -5.61 0.79
C ARG A 137 8.76 -4.54 0.29
N ARG A 138 8.29 -4.67 -0.96
CA ARG A 138 7.23 -3.82 -1.52
C ARG A 138 5.94 -3.89 -0.70
N GLN A 139 5.55 -5.09 -0.24
CA GLN A 139 4.37 -5.25 0.62
C GLN A 139 4.57 -4.61 1.99
N VAL A 140 5.76 -4.76 2.59
CA VAL A 140 6.12 -4.12 3.86
C VAL A 140 6.03 -2.59 3.73
N ILE A 141 6.65 -2.01 2.69
CA ILE A 141 6.60 -0.57 2.42
C ILE A 141 5.16 -0.11 2.21
N ASN A 142 4.34 -0.85 1.47
CA ASN A 142 2.94 -0.51 1.26
C ASN A 142 2.14 -0.47 2.58
N ALA A 143 2.33 -1.47 3.45
CA ALA A 143 1.68 -1.53 4.75
C ALA A 143 2.09 -0.35 5.65
N LEU A 144 3.39 -0.06 5.74
CA LEU A 144 3.90 1.07 6.53
C LEU A 144 3.45 2.42 5.94
N LEU A 145 3.42 2.58 4.62
CA LEU A 145 2.89 3.80 3.99
C LEU A 145 1.42 4.03 4.31
N PHE A 146 0.61 2.96 4.37
CA PHE A 146 -0.78 3.07 4.82
C PHE A 146 -0.84 3.59 6.26
N LEU A 147 -0.02 3.06 7.16
CA LEU A 147 0.07 3.51 8.55
C LEU A 147 0.45 4.99 8.66
N GLY A 148 1.53 5.38 7.99
CA GLY A 148 2.03 6.75 7.99
C GLY A 148 1.00 7.74 7.45
N LEU A 149 0.29 7.38 6.37
CA LEU A 149 -0.78 8.22 5.80
C LEU A 149 -1.99 8.35 6.73
N LYS A 150 -2.41 7.24 7.36
CA LYS A 150 -3.51 7.24 8.33
C LYS A 150 -3.24 8.23 9.45
N TYR A 151 -2.08 8.13 10.11
CA TYR A 151 -1.78 8.96 11.27
C TYR A 151 -1.37 10.39 10.91
N ARG A 152 -0.75 10.61 9.76
CA ARG A 152 -0.57 11.96 9.22
C ARG A 152 -1.91 12.68 9.04
N HIS A 153 -2.94 11.98 8.56
CA HIS A 153 -4.27 12.56 8.39
C HIS A 153 -4.98 12.81 9.73
N ILE A 154 -4.78 11.96 10.74
CA ILE A 154 -5.31 12.25 12.09
C ILE A 154 -4.67 13.51 12.67
N ALA A 155 -3.34 13.66 12.53
CA ALA A 155 -2.62 14.84 12.99
C ALA A 155 -2.97 16.10 12.18
N ASN A 156 -3.22 15.95 10.87
CA ASN A 156 -3.55 17.03 9.95
C ASN A 156 -4.63 16.56 8.97
N PRO A 157 -5.92 16.74 9.30
CA PRO A 157 -7.03 16.36 8.44
C PRO A 157 -6.87 17.01 7.06
N ASP A 158 -6.73 16.16 6.06
CA ASP A 158 -6.51 16.53 4.66
C ASP A 158 -7.50 15.74 3.80
N ASP A 159 -8.35 16.44 3.07
CA ASP A 159 -9.34 15.87 2.15
C ASP A 159 -8.70 14.99 1.06
N ASN A 160 -7.38 15.04 0.90
CA ASN A 160 -6.62 14.22 -0.05
C ASN A 160 -6.22 12.82 0.48
N LEU A 161 -6.57 12.41 1.70
CA LEU A 161 -6.24 11.04 2.18
C LEU A 161 -6.71 9.94 1.20
N PRO A 162 -7.96 9.93 0.69
CA PRO A 162 -8.41 8.90 -0.26
C PRO A 162 -7.58 8.85 -1.55
N LYS A 163 -7.04 10.00 -1.98
CA LYS A 163 -6.14 10.09 -3.13
C LYS A 163 -4.78 9.48 -2.81
N HIS A 164 -4.22 9.76 -1.64
CA HIS A 164 -2.94 9.19 -1.22
C HIS A 164 -3.01 7.67 -1.02
N LEU A 165 -4.08 7.18 -0.39
CA LEU A 165 -4.33 5.74 -0.24
C LEU A 165 -4.48 5.03 -1.59
N ARG A 166 -5.00 5.72 -2.61
CA ARG A 166 -5.06 5.20 -3.97
C ARG A 166 -3.68 5.17 -4.64
N ASP A 167 -2.88 6.23 -4.45
CA ASP A 167 -1.54 6.32 -5.04
C ASP A 167 -0.65 5.17 -4.56
N ILE A 168 -0.63 4.84 -3.26
CA ILE A 168 0.25 3.79 -2.72
C ILE A 168 -0.06 2.38 -3.24
N LYS A 169 -1.18 2.16 -3.94
CA LYS A 169 -1.48 0.87 -4.60
C LYS A 169 -0.59 0.57 -5.81
N THR A 170 0.24 1.52 -6.23
CA THR A 170 1.17 1.39 -7.36
C THR A 170 2.56 1.77 -6.91
N GLU A 171 3.60 1.16 -7.49
CA GLU A 171 5.00 1.54 -7.22
C GLU A 171 5.24 3.02 -7.49
N ARG A 172 4.81 3.50 -8.67
CA ARG A 172 4.86 4.91 -9.03
C ARG A 172 4.26 5.82 -7.96
N GLY A 173 3.11 5.44 -7.40
CA GLY A 173 2.45 6.23 -6.36
C GLY A 173 3.12 6.11 -4.99
N MET A 174 3.66 4.94 -4.62
CA MET A 174 4.50 4.79 -3.42
C MET A 174 5.71 5.71 -3.47
N ILE A 175 6.47 5.73 -4.59
CA ILE A 175 7.61 6.62 -4.76
C ILE A 175 7.17 8.09 -4.64
N LYS A 176 6.05 8.47 -5.26
CA LYS A 176 5.52 9.84 -5.14
C LYS A 176 5.18 10.24 -3.71
N VAL A 177 4.65 9.32 -2.91
CA VAL A 177 4.40 9.57 -1.48
C VAL A 177 5.73 9.77 -0.75
N LEU A 178 6.69 8.86 -0.91
CA LEU A 178 8.01 8.97 -0.27
C LEU A 178 8.71 10.30 -0.63
N VAL A 179 8.74 10.67 -1.91
CA VAL A 179 9.28 11.95 -2.38
C VAL A 179 8.57 13.12 -1.68
N ARG A 180 7.24 13.09 -1.59
CA ARG A 180 6.47 14.20 -1.01
C ARG A 180 6.75 14.39 0.47
N GLU A 181 6.81 13.30 1.24
CA GLU A 181 6.98 13.36 2.69
C GLU A 181 8.44 13.60 3.12
N THR A 182 9.42 13.29 2.26
CA THR A 182 10.85 13.47 2.59
C THR A 182 11.51 14.72 1.99
N LYS A 183 10.91 15.36 0.97
CA LYS A 183 11.53 16.48 0.22
C LYS A 183 11.98 17.67 1.08
N THR A 184 11.33 17.92 2.21
CA THR A 184 11.66 19.04 3.11
C THR A 184 12.82 18.71 4.06
N HIS A 185 13.19 17.43 4.13
CA HIS A 185 14.17 16.92 5.10
C HIS A 185 15.49 16.52 4.42
N CYS A 186 15.44 15.99 3.19
CA CYS A 186 16.64 15.55 2.47
C CYS A 186 16.43 15.42 0.95
N PRO A 187 17.52 15.41 0.16
CA PRO A 187 17.47 15.20 -1.29
C PRO A 187 17.49 13.72 -1.72
N CYS A 188 17.53 12.75 -0.79
CA CYS A 188 17.77 11.33 -1.10
C CYS A 188 16.74 10.72 -2.07
N MET A 189 15.52 11.26 -2.13
CA MET A 189 14.46 10.80 -3.04
C MET A 189 14.44 11.52 -4.39
N ASN A 190 15.45 12.34 -4.73
CA ASN A 190 15.51 13.06 -6.01
C ASN A 190 15.57 12.10 -7.21
N GLU A 191 16.33 11.02 -7.12
CA GLU A 191 16.39 9.99 -8.16
C GLU A 191 15.04 9.27 -8.30
N GLY A 192 14.45 8.84 -7.19
CA GLY A 192 13.11 8.25 -7.16
C GLY A 192 12.06 9.17 -7.80
N LYS A 193 12.16 10.49 -7.62
CA LYS A 193 11.30 11.47 -8.29
C LYS A 193 11.45 11.44 -9.82
N VAL A 194 12.67 11.23 -10.35
CA VAL A 194 12.90 11.07 -11.79
C VAL A 194 12.31 9.74 -12.27
N ILE A 195 12.58 8.64 -11.57
CA ILE A 195 12.03 7.31 -11.88
C ILE A 195 10.49 7.36 -11.94
N ALA A 196 9.82 7.89 -10.91
CA ALA A 196 8.37 7.97 -10.88
C ALA A 196 7.75 8.85 -11.99
N LYS A 197 8.53 9.77 -12.57
CA LYS A 197 8.09 10.57 -13.73
C LYS A 197 8.14 9.78 -15.02
N THR A 198 9.13 8.90 -15.19
CA THR A 198 9.30 8.07 -16.40
C THR A 198 8.41 6.83 -16.37
N MET A 199 7.97 6.38 -15.18
CA MET A 199 7.02 5.27 -15.06
C MET A 199 5.65 5.57 -15.66
N ASP A 200 5.12 4.59 -16.38
CA ASP A 200 3.76 4.61 -16.88
C ASP A 200 2.75 4.74 -15.73
N LYS A 201 1.69 5.51 -15.99
CA LYS A 201 0.54 5.54 -15.09
C LYS A 201 -0.23 4.24 -15.31
N ILE A 202 -0.26 3.36 -14.32
CA ILE A 202 -1.01 2.11 -14.39
C ILE A 202 -2.44 2.30 -13.85
N GLY A 203 -3.39 1.55 -14.39
CA GLY A 203 -4.74 1.41 -13.87
C GLY A 203 -5.24 -0.02 -13.98
N LYS A 204 -6.27 -0.37 -13.20
CA LYS A 204 -6.89 -1.70 -13.21
C LYS A 204 -8.09 -1.78 -14.14
N CYS A 205 -8.18 -2.87 -14.87
CA CYS A 205 -9.41 -3.23 -15.57
C CYS A 205 -10.45 -3.72 -14.56
N HIS A 206 -11.67 -3.21 -14.61
CA HIS A 206 -12.74 -3.60 -13.68
C HIS A 206 -13.27 -5.02 -13.96
N GLY A 207 -13.15 -5.51 -15.19
CA GLY A 207 -13.56 -6.87 -15.53
C GLY A 207 -12.54 -7.91 -15.05
N CYS A 208 -11.30 -7.86 -15.54
CA CYS A 208 -10.29 -8.87 -15.22
C CYS A 208 -9.40 -8.54 -14.01
N GLN A 209 -9.47 -7.33 -13.44
CA GLN A 209 -8.66 -6.87 -12.30
C GLN A 209 -7.13 -6.77 -12.54
N GLU A 210 -6.68 -7.09 -13.75
CA GLU A 210 -5.29 -6.92 -14.18
C GLU A 210 -4.90 -5.45 -14.39
N ASP A 211 -3.59 -5.19 -14.31
CA ASP A 211 -2.97 -3.89 -14.43
C ASP A 211 -2.59 -3.56 -15.89
N PHE A 212 -2.96 -2.37 -16.36
CA PHE A 212 -2.69 -1.88 -17.72
C PHE A 212 -2.23 -0.42 -17.71
N PRO A 213 -1.48 0.04 -18.73
CA PRO A 213 -1.25 1.47 -18.94
C PRO A 213 -2.57 2.23 -18.96
N LYS A 214 -2.68 3.29 -18.17
CA LYS A 214 -3.92 4.08 -18.01
C LYS A 214 -4.39 4.66 -19.34
N MET A 215 -3.49 4.93 -20.27
CA MET A 215 -3.83 5.44 -21.60
C MET A 215 -4.40 4.37 -22.53
N SER A 216 -4.16 3.09 -22.26
CA SER A 216 -4.74 1.97 -23.05
C SER A 216 -6.07 1.48 -22.49
N LEU A 217 -6.52 1.98 -21.35
CA LEU A 217 -7.80 1.61 -20.75
C LEU A 217 -8.95 2.39 -21.39
N LEU A 218 -9.95 1.67 -21.89
CA LEU A 218 -11.24 2.18 -22.27
C LEU A 218 -12.04 2.59 -21.03
N ILE A 219 -12.72 3.73 -21.10
CA ILE A 219 -13.60 4.21 -20.04
C ILE A 219 -15.05 3.92 -20.46
N CYS A 220 -15.88 3.41 -19.54
CA CYS A 220 -17.30 3.21 -19.80
C CYS A 220 -17.95 4.55 -20.21
N SER A 221 -18.54 4.62 -21.40
CA SER A 221 -19.19 5.83 -21.91
C SER A 221 -20.40 6.26 -21.06
N GLY A 222 -21.10 5.32 -20.43
CA GLY A 222 -22.23 5.59 -19.55
C GLY A 222 -21.81 6.34 -18.29
N CYS A 223 -21.09 5.68 -17.39
CA CYS A 223 -20.74 6.24 -16.08
C CYS A 223 -19.43 7.04 -16.03
N GLN A 224 -18.54 6.89 -17.02
CA GLN A 224 -17.17 7.43 -17.03
C GLN A 224 -16.28 7.04 -15.83
N PHE A 225 -16.71 6.05 -15.05
CA PHE A 225 -16.01 5.60 -13.84
C PHE A 225 -15.26 4.29 -14.09
N ALA A 226 -15.97 3.26 -14.54
CA ALA A 226 -15.39 1.94 -14.79
C ALA A 226 -14.45 1.95 -16.00
N LYS A 227 -13.36 1.19 -15.90
CA LYS A 227 -12.30 1.11 -16.89
C LYS A 227 -12.07 -0.32 -17.34
N TYR A 228 -11.82 -0.52 -18.63
CA TYR A 228 -11.68 -1.82 -19.24
C TYR A 228 -10.50 -1.83 -20.19
N HIS A 229 -9.77 -2.94 -20.28
CA HIS A 229 -8.68 -3.05 -21.26
C HIS A 229 -9.21 -3.34 -22.67
N SER A 230 -10.45 -3.85 -22.79
CA SER A 230 -11.10 -4.21 -24.05
C SER A 230 -12.62 -4.11 -23.92
N ARG A 231 -13.31 -4.04 -25.06
CA ARG A 231 -14.79 -4.04 -25.11
C ARG A 231 -15.36 -5.38 -24.66
N ASP A 232 -14.71 -6.49 -24.98
CA ASP A 232 -15.16 -7.81 -24.58
C ASP A 232 -15.15 -7.95 -23.05
N CYS A 233 -14.07 -7.50 -22.41
CA CYS A 233 -13.98 -7.50 -20.94
C CYS A 233 -15.03 -6.60 -20.28
N GLN A 234 -15.46 -5.52 -20.95
CA GLN A 234 -16.59 -4.70 -20.50
C GLN A 234 -17.92 -5.46 -20.59
N LEU A 235 -18.18 -6.15 -21.71
CA LEU A 235 -19.42 -6.91 -21.92
C LEU A 235 -19.53 -8.08 -20.95
N ASP A 236 -18.44 -8.80 -20.72
CA ASP A 236 -18.38 -9.89 -19.75
C ASP A 236 -18.68 -9.39 -18.33
N HIS A 237 -18.14 -8.24 -17.95
CA HIS A 237 -18.37 -7.63 -16.64
C HIS A 237 -19.73 -6.90 -16.52
N TRP A 238 -20.47 -6.73 -17.62
CA TRP A 238 -21.64 -5.86 -17.67
C TRP A 238 -22.74 -6.25 -16.66
N HIS A 239 -22.98 -7.55 -16.49
CA HIS A 239 -24.02 -8.06 -15.57
C HIS A 239 -23.79 -7.66 -14.10
N ILE A 240 -22.53 -7.46 -13.70
CA ILE A 240 -22.15 -6.94 -12.37
C ILE A 240 -22.16 -5.41 -12.37
N HIS A 241 -21.60 -4.80 -13.43
CA HIS A 241 -21.44 -3.35 -13.50
C HIS A 241 -22.76 -2.59 -13.64
N LYS A 242 -23.78 -3.16 -14.31
CA LYS A 242 -24.99 -2.45 -14.73
C LYS A 242 -25.61 -1.56 -13.63
N SER A 243 -25.86 -2.14 -12.45
CA SER A 243 -26.45 -1.41 -11.32
C SER A 243 -25.57 -0.25 -10.84
N SER A 244 -24.26 -0.47 -10.74
CA SER A 244 -23.29 0.57 -10.37
C SER A 244 -23.14 1.65 -11.46
N CYS A 245 -23.30 1.30 -12.74
CA CYS A 245 -23.18 2.22 -13.86
C CYS A 245 -24.26 3.31 -13.79
N GLU A 246 -25.50 2.91 -13.54
CA GLU A 246 -26.65 3.83 -13.42
C GLU A 246 -26.46 4.78 -12.22
N ALA A 247 -26.05 4.25 -11.06
CA ALA A 247 -25.79 5.06 -9.87
C ALA A 247 -24.71 6.14 -10.11
N HIS A 248 -23.58 5.77 -10.73
CA HIS A 248 -22.52 6.72 -11.04
C HIS A 248 -22.90 7.73 -12.13
N ALA A 249 -23.65 7.29 -13.15
CA ALA A 249 -24.13 8.20 -14.20
C ALA A 249 -25.05 9.28 -13.63
N LYS A 250 -25.91 8.94 -12.67
CA LYS A 250 -26.77 9.90 -11.97
C LYS A 250 -25.96 10.96 -11.22
N VAL A 251 -25.00 10.53 -10.39
CA VAL A 251 -24.13 11.45 -9.63
C VAL A 251 -23.39 12.43 -10.54
N ARG A 252 -22.91 11.96 -11.70
CA ARG A 252 -22.24 12.82 -12.69
C ARG A 252 -23.18 13.87 -13.25
N ASN A 253 -24.38 13.47 -13.68
CA ASN A 253 -25.36 14.40 -14.24
C ASN A 253 -25.81 15.43 -13.20
N ASP A 254 -25.96 15.01 -11.94
CA ASP A 254 -26.29 15.93 -10.82
C ASP A 254 -25.17 16.94 -10.55
N SER A 255 -23.90 16.55 -10.79
CA SER A 255 -22.74 17.45 -10.63
C SER A 255 -22.66 18.47 -11.76
N ASN A 256 -22.87 18.04 -13.01
CA ASN A 256 -22.84 18.92 -14.18
C ASN A 256 -23.98 19.95 -14.19
N ASN A 257 -25.11 19.66 -13.54
CA ASN A 257 -26.24 20.60 -13.46
C ASN A 257 -26.06 21.70 -12.40
N ARG A 258 -25.00 21.64 -11.60
CA ARG A 258 -24.71 22.62 -10.54
C ARG A 258 -23.69 23.68 -10.95
N GLU A 259 -23.08 23.53 -12.12
CA GLU A 259 -22.16 24.50 -12.74
C GLU A 259 -22.92 25.43 -13.67
#